data_AF-A0A941LXT4-F1
#
_entry.id   AF-A0A941LXT4-F1
#
_cell.length_a   1.000
_cell.length_b   1.000
_cell.length_c   1.000
_cell.angle_alpha   90.00
_cell.angle_beta   90.00
_cell.angle_gamma   90.00
#
_symmetry.space_group_name_H-M   'P 1'
#
loop_
_entity.id
_entity.type
_entity.pdbx_description
1 polymer ?
#
loop_
_entity_poly.entity_id
_entity_poly.type
_entity_poly.pdbx_seq_one_letter_code
_entity_poly.pdbx_strand_id
1 'polypeptide(L)'
;MDTWKTYLHCRASMEPEEIRADLQHLNRIAEAVSIPNHTSIRLLPAAVRTRIATLPSRFAVDPHAMAAACALHGGEVAKAAGEPGLSVALFTAVVAIGREDVTAHYAVEAYRRLKGLE
;
A
#
# COMPACT_ATOMS: atom_id res chain seq x y z
N MET A 1 4.86 16.02 -1.13
CA MET A 1 4.00 16.14 0.08
C MET A 1 2.61 15.54 -0.15
N ASP A 2 2.20 15.30 -1.40
CA ASP A 2 0.85 14.83 -1.71
C ASP A 2 0.53 13.42 -1.18
N THR A 3 1.50 12.49 -1.16
CA THR A 3 1.30 11.13 -0.61
C THR A 3 0.84 11.14 0.84
N TRP A 4 1.44 12.00 1.66
CA TRP A 4 1.07 12.14 3.08
C TRP A 4 -0.33 12.73 3.23
N LYS A 5 -0.69 13.71 2.40
CA LYS A 5 -2.02 14.29 2.38
C LYS A 5 -3.08 13.26 1.98
N THR A 6 -2.85 12.48 0.93
CA THR A 6 -3.72 11.38 0.50
C THR A 6 -3.90 10.34 1.60
N TYR A 7 -2.82 9.95 2.27
CA TYR A 7 -2.91 9.03 3.39
C TYR A 7 -3.73 9.59 4.56
N LEU A 8 -3.48 10.84 4.96
CA LEU A 8 -4.25 11.47 6.02
C LEU A 8 -5.74 11.60 5.65
N HIS A 9 -6.03 11.93 4.39
CA HIS A 9 -7.42 11.98 3.89
C HIS A 9 -8.08 10.60 4.00
N CYS A 10 -7.43 9.55 3.50
CA CYS A 10 -7.94 8.19 3.61
C CYS A 10 -8.21 7.79 5.08
N ARG A 11 -7.29 8.10 5.99
CA ARG A 11 -7.42 7.76 7.42
C ARG A 11 -8.53 8.53 8.13
N ALA A 12 -8.96 9.67 7.60
CA ALA A 12 -10.00 10.51 8.16
C ALA A 12 -11.36 10.33 7.48
N SER A 13 -11.39 9.84 6.23
CA SER A 13 -12.63 9.66 5.48
C SER A 13 -13.47 8.51 6.04
N MET A 14 -14.78 8.67 5.91
CA MET A 14 -15.80 7.69 6.24
C MET A 14 -16.63 7.30 5.00
N GLU A 15 -16.22 7.77 3.83
CA GLU A 15 -16.88 7.53 2.55
C GLU A 15 -16.10 6.45 1.77
N PRO A 16 -16.67 5.26 1.51
CA PRO A 16 -15.98 4.17 0.81
C PRO A 16 -15.35 4.59 -0.52
N GLU A 17 -16.04 5.43 -1.30
CA GLU A 17 -15.55 5.85 -2.61
C GLU A 17 -14.36 6.81 -2.54
N GLU A 18 -14.34 7.71 -1.54
CA GLU A 18 -13.18 8.57 -1.29
C GLU A 18 -11.95 7.75 -0.87
N ILE A 19 -12.14 6.80 0.05
CA ILE A 19 -11.08 5.90 0.51
C ILE A 19 -10.55 5.07 -0.67
N ARG A 20 -11.42 4.59 -1.55
CA ARG A 20 -11.04 3.84 -2.75
C ARG A 20 -10.19 4.69 -3.70
N ALA A 21 -10.56 5.96 -3.91
CA ALA A 21 -9.79 6.89 -4.75
C ALA A 21 -8.40 7.19 -4.16
N ASP A 22 -8.31 7.42 -2.85
CA ASP A 22 -7.05 7.63 -2.15
C ASP A 22 -6.16 6.38 -2.21
N LEU A 23 -6.73 5.21 -1.97
CA LEU A 23 -6.01 3.94 -2.05
C LEU A 23 -5.43 3.71 -3.45
N GLN A 24 -6.19 3.99 -4.51
CA GLN A 24 -5.69 3.91 -5.89
C GLN A 24 -4.52 4.86 -6.14
N HIS A 25 -4.56 6.05 -5.55
CA HIS A 25 -3.44 6.98 -5.63
C HIS A 25 -2.21 6.45 -4.87
N LEU A 26 -2.38 6.00 -3.63
CA LEU A 26 -1.29 5.44 -2.81
C LEU A 26 -0.65 4.23 -3.47
N ASN A 27 -1.43 3.32 -4.07
CA ASN A 27 -0.92 2.17 -4.80
C ASN A 27 -0.06 2.57 -6.00
N ARG A 28 -0.49 3.55 -6.81
CA ARG A 28 0.33 4.06 -7.92
C ARG A 28 1.66 4.62 -7.45
N ILE A 29 1.68 5.28 -6.29
CA ILE A 29 2.92 5.79 -5.69
C ILE A 29 3.78 4.62 -5.19
N ALA A 30 3.18 3.65 -4.50
CA ALA A 30 3.87 2.45 -4.01
C ALA A 30 4.53 1.65 -5.16
N GLU A 31 3.84 1.51 -6.29
CA GLU A 31 4.39 0.90 -7.51
C GLU A 31 5.53 1.73 -8.10
N ALA A 32 5.36 3.05 -8.19
CA ALA A 32 6.38 3.94 -8.74
C ALA A 32 7.70 3.93 -7.94
N VAL A 33 7.63 3.73 -6.62
CA VAL A 33 8.83 3.63 -5.78
C VAL A 33 9.47 2.25 -5.80
N SER A 34 8.69 1.21 -6.14
CA SER A 34 9.20 -0.14 -6.37
C SER A 34 9.90 -0.30 -7.72
N ILE A 35 9.58 0.53 -8.71
CA ILE A 35 10.29 0.56 -9.99
C ILE A 35 11.69 1.16 -9.75
N PRO A 36 12.77 0.39 -9.87
CA PRO A 36 14.07 0.97 -9.65
C PRO A 36 14.38 1.87 -10.84
N ASN A 37 14.84 3.10 -10.57
CA ASN A 37 15.32 4.05 -11.58
C ASN A 37 16.59 3.50 -12.25
N HIS A 38 16.41 2.53 -13.14
CA HIS A 38 17.50 1.77 -13.77
C HIS A 38 18.10 2.47 -14.99
N THR A 39 17.52 3.58 -15.45
CA THR A 39 17.90 4.23 -16.70
C THR A 39 19.37 4.69 -16.68
N SER A 40 19.85 5.18 -15.54
CA SER A 40 21.26 5.58 -15.33
C SER A 40 22.18 4.41 -14.95
N ILE A 41 21.65 3.33 -14.37
CA ILE A 41 22.44 2.13 -14.00
C ILE A 41 22.86 1.35 -15.25
N ARG A 42 22.03 1.32 -16.30
CA ARG A 42 22.34 0.63 -17.57
C ARG A 42 23.48 1.26 -18.36
N LEU A 43 23.76 2.56 -18.17
CA LEU A 43 24.89 3.28 -18.77
C LEU A 43 26.23 2.96 -18.09
N LEU A 44 26.22 2.27 -16.96
CA LEU A 44 27.43 1.93 -16.22
C LEU A 44 28.03 0.59 -16.70
N PRO A 45 29.36 0.47 -16.75
CA PRO A 45 30.03 -0.81 -16.97
C PRO A 45 29.53 -1.90 -16.02
N ALA A 46 29.42 -3.14 -16.50
CA ALA A 46 28.85 -4.25 -15.73
C ALA A 46 29.53 -4.46 -14.36
N ALA A 47 30.84 -4.25 -14.29
CA ALA A 47 31.62 -4.34 -13.05
C ALA A 47 31.28 -3.27 -11.99
N VAL A 48 30.67 -2.15 -12.42
CA VAL A 48 30.22 -1.06 -11.54
C VAL A 48 28.76 -1.27 -11.14
N ARG A 49 27.93 -1.79 -12.05
CA ARG A 49 26.51 -2.12 -11.77
C ARG A 49 26.35 -3.07 -10.59
N THR A 50 27.20 -4.08 -10.46
CA THR A 50 27.15 -5.06 -9.36
C THR A 50 27.62 -4.49 -8.02
N ARG A 51 28.25 -3.31 -8.01
CA ARG A 51 28.77 -2.65 -6.80
C ARG A 51 27.88 -1.53 -6.29
N ILE A 52 26.94 -1.06 -7.11
CA ILE A 52 25.96 -0.06 -6.68
C ILE A 52 24.74 -0.84 -6.22
N ALA A 53 24.64 -1.04 -4.90
CA ALA A 53 23.37 -1.45 -4.30
C ALA A 53 22.30 -0.45 -4.76
N THR A 54 21.12 -0.94 -5.13
CA THR A 54 19.94 -0.10 -5.37
C THR A 54 19.86 0.85 -4.18
N LEU A 55 20.14 2.15 -4.39
CA LEU A 55 20.11 3.08 -3.26
C LEU A 55 18.71 3.01 -2.68
N PRO A 56 18.54 2.66 -1.39
CA PRO A 56 17.22 2.61 -0.80
C PRO A 56 16.58 3.98 -0.99
N SER A 57 15.39 3.98 -1.58
CA SER A 57 14.64 5.22 -1.75
C SER A 57 14.48 5.86 -0.37
N ARG A 58 14.90 7.12 -0.22
CA ARG A 58 14.92 7.84 1.07
C ARG A 58 13.55 8.41 1.40
N PHE A 59 12.47 7.63 1.24
CA PHE A 59 11.18 8.10 1.75
C PHE A 59 11.21 8.05 3.27
N ALA A 60 10.79 9.14 3.91
CA ALA A 60 10.61 9.19 5.36
C ALA A 60 9.46 8.29 5.85
N VAL A 61 8.62 7.81 4.92
CA VAL A 61 7.45 6.96 5.14
C VAL A 61 7.39 5.91 4.03
N ASP A 62 6.99 4.68 4.35
CA ASP A 62 6.82 3.62 3.36
C ASP A 62 5.45 3.73 2.67
N PRO A 63 5.39 4.00 1.35
CA PRO A 63 4.12 4.07 0.63
C PRO A 63 3.34 2.75 0.61
N HIS A 64 4.00 1.59 0.69
CA HIS A 64 3.32 0.29 0.79
C HIS A 64 2.58 0.16 2.11
N ALA A 65 3.24 0.50 3.22
CA ALA A 65 2.59 0.57 4.52
C ALA A 65 1.42 1.57 4.56
N MET A 66 1.56 2.74 3.91
CA MET A 66 0.48 3.74 3.83
C MET A 66 -0.73 3.20 3.05
N ALA A 67 -0.50 2.53 1.92
CA ALA A 67 -1.55 1.90 1.13
C ALA A 67 -2.23 0.77 1.90
N ALA A 68 -1.46 -0.11 2.57
CA ALA A 68 -2.01 -1.21 3.37
C ALA A 68 -2.87 -0.68 4.54
N ALA A 69 -2.42 0.36 5.24
CA ALA A 69 -3.18 1.00 6.30
C ALA A 69 -4.49 1.64 5.78
N CYS A 70 -4.43 2.27 4.61
CA CYS A 70 -5.60 2.86 3.97
C CYS A 70 -6.62 1.80 3.55
N ALA A 71 -6.18 0.71 2.92
CA ALA A 71 -7.04 -0.40 2.53
C ALA A 71 -7.68 -1.09 3.75
N LEU A 72 -6.93 -1.25 4.85
CA LEU A 72 -7.45 -1.80 6.09
C LEU A 72 -8.56 -0.92 6.70
N HIS A 73 -8.34 0.41 6.72
CA HIS A 73 -9.37 1.36 7.13
C HIS A 73 -10.60 1.32 6.20
N GLY A 74 -10.38 1.31 4.89
CA GLY A 74 -11.46 1.19 3.90
C GLY A 74 -12.29 -0.07 4.05
N GLY A 75 -11.65 -1.21 4.38
CA GLY A 75 -12.37 -2.45 4.65
C GLY A 75 -13.29 -2.34 5.87
N GLU A 76 -12.88 -1.62 6.91
CA GLU A 76 -13.72 -1.36 8.08
C GLU A 76 -14.86 -0.39 7.78
N VAL A 77 -14.60 0.68 7.04
CA VAL A 77 -15.62 1.64 6.63
C VAL A 77 -16.65 0.98 5.71
N ALA A 78 -16.22 0.21 4.71
CA ALA A 78 -17.10 -0.54 3.82
C ALA A 78 -17.99 -1.53 4.59
N LYS A 79 -17.42 -2.23 5.58
CA LYS A 79 -18.20 -3.11 6.47
C LYS A 79 -19.28 -2.33 7.22
N ALA A 80 -18.91 -1.20 7.82
CA ALA A 80 -19.85 -0.36 8.57
C ALA A 80 -20.93 0.28 7.68
N ALA A 81 -20.61 0.55 6.41
CA ALA A 81 -21.54 1.05 5.40
C ALA A 81 -22.48 -0.01 4.82
N GLY A 82 -22.35 -1.28 5.22
CA GLY A 82 -23.18 -2.36 4.67
C GLY A 82 -22.74 -2.84 3.30
N GLU A 83 -21.47 -2.65 2.94
CA GLU A 83 -20.85 -3.11 1.69
C GLU A 83 -19.87 -4.27 1.94
N PRO A 84 -20.36 -5.47 2.32
CA PRO A 84 -19.49 -6.58 2.71
C PRO A 84 -18.60 -7.08 1.56
N GLY A 85 -19.07 -6.99 0.31
CA GLY A 85 -18.27 -7.37 -0.86
C GLY A 85 -17.01 -6.50 -1.02
N LEU A 86 -17.14 -5.18 -0.82
CA LEU A 86 -16.02 -4.26 -0.85
C LEU A 86 -15.08 -4.48 0.34
N SER A 87 -15.64 -4.73 1.52
CA SER A 87 -14.86 -5.05 2.73
C SER A 87 -13.97 -6.28 2.53
N VAL A 88 -14.54 -7.39 2.02
CA VAL A 88 -13.78 -8.60 1.70
C VAL A 88 -12.70 -8.34 0.65
N ALA A 89 -13.02 -7.59 -0.40
CA ALA A 89 -12.05 -7.27 -1.46
C ALA A 89 -10.85 -6.49 -0.90
N LEU A 90 -11.09 -5.48 -0.07
CA LEU A 90 -10.04 -4.64 0.52
C LEU A 90 -9.15 -5.41 1.50
N PHE A 91 -9.72 -6.20 2.41
CA PHE A 91 -8.91 -7.01 3.33
C PHE A 91 -8.11 -8.10 2.59
N THR A 92 -8.70 -8.72 1.56
CA THR A 92 -7.99 -9.72 0.74
C THR A 92 -6.78 -9.10 0.05
N ALA A 93 -6.91 -7.87 -0.46
CA ALA A 93 -5.80 -7.14 -1.07
C ALA A 93 -4.66 -6.90 -0.07
N VAL A 94 -4.97 -6.50 1.17
CA VAL A 94 -3.97 -6.29 2.23
C VAL A 94 -3.23 -7.60 2.56
N VAL A 95 -3.94 -8.72 2.65
CA VAL A 95 -3.33 -10.04 2.91
C VAL A 95 -2.41 -10.46 1.76
N ALA A 96 -2.79 -10.18 0.50
CA ALA A 96 -1.99 -10.52 -0.66
C ALA A 96 -0.66 -9.76 -0.71
N ILE A 97 -0.68 -8.45 -0.41
CA ILE A 97 0.51 -7.57 -0.37
C ILE A 97 1.40 -7.90 0.83
N GLY A 98 0.79 -8.34 1.93
CA GLY A 98 1.42 -8.70 3.21
C GLY A 98 2.50 -9.78 3.22
N ARG A 99 2.61 -10.57 2.14
CA ARG A 99 3.51 -11.73 2.07
C ARG A 99 4.99 -11.37 1.86
N GLU A 100 5.32 -10.10 1.65
CA GLU A 100 6.66 -9.59 1.31
C GLU A 100 7.32 -8.74 2.44
N ASP A 101 7.08 -9.11 3.71
CA ASP A 101 7.72 -8.63 4.96
C ASP A 101 7.35 -7.23 5.52
N VAL A 102 7.27 -6.14 4.74
CA VAL A 102 7.13 -4.78 5.33
C VAL A 102 5.71 -4.49 5.87
N THR A 103 4.70 -5.18 5.36
CA THR A 103 3.28 -4.98 5.69
C THR A 103 2.67 -6.14 6.50
N ALA A 104 3.50 -7.04 7.04
CA ALA A 104 3.07 -8.26 7.74
C ALA A 104 2.05 -8.02 8.87
N HIS A 105 2.23 -6.93 9.63
CA HIS A 105 1.27 -6.50 10.65
C HIS A 105 -0.14 -6.27 10.08
N TYR A 106 -0.24 -5.53 8.96
CA TYR A 106 -1.52 -5.21 8.33
C TYR A 106 -2.18 -6.46 7.75
N ALA A 107 -1.37 -7.38 7.21
CA ALA A 107 -1.84 -8.67 6.70
C ALA A 107 -2.50 -9.52 7.80
N VAL A 108 -1.87 -9.60 8.98
CA VAL A 108 -2.41 -10.32 10.13
C VAL A 108 -3.72 -9.70 10.60
N GLU A 109 -3.79 -8.37 10.66
CA GLU A 109 -5.04 -7.70 11.05
C GLU A 109 -6.14 -7.91 10.02
N ALA A 110 -5.87 -7.70 8.72
CA ALA A 110 -6.83 -7.93 7.65
C ALA A 110 -7.36 -9.37 7.63
N TYR A 111 -6.48 -10.35 7.84
CA TYR A 111 -6.88 -11.75 7.93
C TYR A 111 -7.82 -12.02 9.11
N ARG A 112 -7.57 -11.39 10.27
CA ARG A 112 -8.47 -11.49 11.43
C ARG A 112 -9.84 -10.89 11.12
N ARG A 113 -9.90 -9.76 10.41
CA ARG A 113 -11.16 -9.11 10.01
C ARG A 113 -11.95 -9.96 9.01
N LEU A 114 -11.28 -10.55 8.02
CA LEU A 114 -11.89 -11.47 7.06
C LEU A 114 -12.59 -12.63 7.75
N LYS A 115 -11.94 -13.28 8.72
CA LYS A 115 -12.55 -14.35 9.52
C LYS A 115 -13.80 -13.93 10.29
N GLY A 116 -13.94 -12.65 10.60
CA GLY A 116 -15.13 -12.12 11.27
C GLY A 116 -16.27 -11.75 10.33
N LEU A 117 -16.08 -11.91 9.01
CA LEU A 117 -17.09 -11.68 7.97
C LEU A 117 -17.70 -12.98 7.43
N GLU A 118 -17.09 -14.13 7.75
CA GLU A 118 -17.59 -15.49 7.46
C GLU A 118 -18.63 -15.94 8.51
#